data_AF-H9FFG8-F1
#
_entry.id   AF-H9FFG8-F1
#
_cell.length_a   1.000
_cell.length_b   1.000
_cell.length_c   1.000
_cell.angle_alpha   90.00
_cell.angle_beta   90.00
_cell.angle_gamma   90.00
#
_symmetry.space_group_name_H-M   'P 1'
#
loop_
_entity.id
_entity.type
_entity.pdbx_description
1 polymer ?
#
loop_
_entity_poly.entity_id
_entity_poly.type
_entity_poly.pdbx_seq_one_letter_code
_entity_poly.pdbx_strand_id
1 'polypeptide(L)'
;KDPQLEVNFYTGTDEDSDIAFQFRLHFGHPAIMNSRVFGIWRYEEKCYYLPFEDGKPFELCIYVRHKEYKVMVNGQRIYNFAHRFPPASVKMLQVL
;
A
#
# COMPACT_ATOMS: atom_id res chain seq x y z
N LYS A 1 -7.56 -14.77 14.77
CA LYS A 1 -6.65 -13.67 14.38
C LYS A 1 -7.47 -12.73 13.52
N ASP A 2 -7.38 -11.43 13.76
CA ASP A 2 -8.00 -10.44 12.89
C ASP A 2 -7.31 -10.49 11.52
N PRO A 3 -8.01 -10.82 10.41
CA PRO A 3 -7.37 -10.92 9.12
C PRO A 3 -6.79 -9.56 8.73
N GLN A 4 -5.58 -9.56 8.19
CA GLN A 4 -4.90 -8.37 7.72
C GLN A 4 -4.21 -8.68 6.39
N LEU A 5 -4.03 -7.63 5.59
CA LEU A 5 -3.22 -7.65 4.38
C LEU A 5 -2.23 -6.49 4.49
N GLU A 6 -0.95 -6.78 4.27
CA GLU A 6 0.08 -5.77 4.15
C GLU A 6 0.85 -5.93 2.85
N VAL A 7 1.05 -4.82 2.15
CA VAL A 7 1.83 -4.75 0.91
C VAL A 7 2.86 -3.64 1.06
N ASN A 8 4.13 -4.00 0.89
CA ASN A 8 5.25 -3.06 0.99
C ASN A 8 6.04 -3.01 -0.32
N PHE A 9 6.29 -1.79 -0.79
CA PHE A 9 7.19 -1.49 -1.91
C PHE A 9 8.51 -0.95 -1.34
N TYR A 10 9.51 -1.80 -1.24
CA TYR A 10 10.82 -1.46 -0.67
C TYR A 10 11.75 -0.85 -1.72
N THR A 11 12.60 0.07 -1.30
CA THR A 11 13.64 0.69 -2.15
C THR A 11 14.93 -0.13 -2.25
N GLY A 12 15.04 -1.21 -1.47
CA GLY A 12 16.13 -2.19 -1.51
C GLY A 12 15.59 -3.60 -1.27
N THR A 13 16.48 -4.57 -1.18
CA THR A 13 16.14 -5.98 -0.85
C THR A 13 16.29 -6.31 0.62
N ASP A 14 16.89 -5.41 1.40
CA ASP A 14 17.08 -5.56 2.84
C ASP A 14 15.83 -5.05 3.60
N GLU A 15 15.46 -5.71 4.70
CA GLU A 15 14.26 -5.35 5.49
C GLU A 15 14.34 -3.94 6.11
N ASP A 16 15.56 -3.43 6.30
CA ASP A 16 15.83 -2.10 6.81
C ASP A 16 15.74 -1.00 5.74
N SER A 17 15.62 -1.38 4.47
CA SER A 17 15.51 -0.40 3.38
C SER A 17 14.23 0.42 3.49
N ASP A 18 14.24 1.62 2.91
CA ASP A 18 13.10 2.51 2.94
C ASP A 18 11.88 1.88 2.22
N ILE A 19 10.69 2.31 2.62
CA ILE A 19 9.43 1.85 2.05
C ILE A 19 8.83 3.02 1.27
N ALA A 20 8.83 2.89 -0.05
CA ALA A 20 8.29 3.91 -0.94
C ALA A 20 6.76 4.02 -0.84
N PHE A 21 6.11 2.88 -0.59
CA PHE A 21 4.68 2.76 -0.41
C PHE A 21 4.36 1.52 0.45
N GLN A 22 3.63 1.73 1.53
CA GLN A 22 3.00 0.67 2.31
C GLN A 22 1.49 0.81 2.15
N PHE A 23 0.80 -0.31 1.96
CA PHE A 23 -0.64 -0.46 2.08
C PHE A 23 -0.93 -1.49 3.16
N ARG A 24 -1.63 -1.08 4.23
CA ARG A 24 -2.10 -1.96 5.30
C ARG A 24 -3.60 -1.94 5.37
N LEU A 25 -4.21 -3.12 5.48
CA LEU A 25 -5.63 -3.31 5.65
C LEU A 25 -5.85 -4.27 6.81
N HIS A 26 -6.63 -3.83 7.80
CA HIS A 26 -7.33 -4.73 8.72
C HIS A 26 -8.78 -4.78 8.25
N PHE A 27 -9.33 -5.97 8.02
CA PHE A 27 -10.72 -6.06 7.55
C PHE A 27 -11.66 -5.43 8.60
N GLY A 28 -12.65 -4.67 8.14
CA GLY A 28 -13.53 -3.86 9.00
C GLY A 28 -12.94 -2.53 9.51
N HIS A 29 -11.68 -2.22 9.22
CA HIS A 29 -11.03 -0.96 9.59
C HIS A 29 -10.54 -0.20 8.35
N PRO A 30 -10.27 1.12 8.45
CA PRO A 30 -9.74 1.89 7.33
C PRO A 30 -8.38 1.34 6.86
N ALA A 31 -8.13 1.37 5.55
CA ALA A 31 -6.82 1.06 5.02
C ALA A 31 -5.88 2.22 5.33
N ILE A 32 -4.66 1.88 5.76
CA ILE A 32 -3.61 2.81 6.12
C ILE A 32 -2.52 2.74 5.07
N MET A 33 -2.14 3.88 4.52
CA MET A 33 -1.02 3.99 3.59
C MET A 33 0.04 4.93 4.15
N ASN A 34 1.31 4.57 3.96
CA ASN A 34 2.41 5.41 4.39
C ASN A 34 3.69 5.12 3.58
N SER A 35 4.76 5.81 3.94
CA SER A 35 6.12 5.60 3.46
C SER A 35 7.09 5.69 4.64
N ARG A 36 8.17 4.93 4.59
CA ARG A 36 9.30 5.03 5.51
C ARG A 36 10.49 5.65 4.76
N VAL A 37 11.01 6.79 5.24
CA VAL A 37 12.12 7.52 4.61
C VAL A 37 13.19 7.77 5.66
N PHE A 38 14.42 7.31 5.40
CA PHE A 38 15.50 7.23 6.38
C PHE A 38 15.09 6.46 7.64
N GLY A 39 14.37 5.33 7.47
CA GLY A 39 13.89 4.52 8.59
C GLY A 39 12.73 5.14 9.40
N ILE A 40 12.27 6.35 9.06
CA ILE A 40 11.23 7.08 9.80
C ILE A 40 9.91 7.06 9.01
N TRP A 41 8.84 6.62 9.66
CA TRP A 41 7.48 6.70 9.12
C TRP A 41 7.05 8.14 8.93
N ARG A 42 6.45 8.42 7.77
CA ARG A 42 5.92 9.75 7.43
C ARG A 42 4.45 9.84 7.84
N TYR A 43 3.76 10.88 7.36
CA TYR A 43 2.35 11.09 7.68
C TYR A 43 1.48 9.98 7.06
N GLU A 44 0.64 9.35 7.87
CA GLU A 44 -0.29 8.31 7.42
C GLU A 44 -1.44 8.90 6.62
N GLU A 45 -1.80 8.22 5.55
CA GLU A 45 -2.98 8.49 4.74
C GLU A 45 -4.01 7.37 4.97
N LYS A 46 -5.27 7.72 5.23
CA LYS A 46 -6.32 6.74 5.57
C LYS A 46 -7.41 6.72 4.50
N CYS A 47 -7.84 5.52 4.12
CA CYS A 47 -9.01 5.32 3.27
C CYS A 47 -10.08 4.51 4.01
N TYR A 48 -11.25 5.13 4.18
CA TYR A 48 -12.40 4.52 4.83
C TYR A 48 -13.29 3.73 3.85
N TYR A 49 -13.12 3.95 2.55
CA TYR A 49 -13.91 3.26 1.53
C TYR A 49 -13.20 1.97 1.08
N LEU A 50 -13.76 0.84 1.51
CA LEU A 50 -13.13 -0.47 1.36
C LEU A 50 -14.15 -1.50 0.89
N PRO A 51 -14.18 -1.82 -0.41
CA PRO A 51 -15.13 -2.77 -0.99
C PRO A 51 -14.63 -4.22 -0.83
N PHE A 52 -14.18 -4.58 0.37
CA PHE A 52 -13.84 -5.97 0.73
C PHE A 52 -15.05 -6.67 1.33
N GLU A 53 -15.21 -7.93 1.00
CA GLU A 53 -16.30 -8.77 1.50
C GLU A 53 -15.72 -9.99 2.22
N ASP A 54 -16.22 -10.26 3.43
CA ASP A 54 -15.72 -11.36 4.26
C ASP A 54 -15.84 -12.70 3.53
N GLY A 55 -14.74 -13.45 3.53
CA GLY A 55 -14.67 -14.79 2.93
C GLY A 55 -14.68 -14.81 1.39
N LYS A 56 -14.69 -13.65 0.71
CA LYS A 56 -14.64 -13.59 -0.75
C LYS A 56 -13.21 -13.33 -1.25
N PRO A 57 -12.80 -13.96 -2.36
CA PRO A 57 -11.59 -13.56 -3.07
C PRO A 57 -11.66 -12.09 -3.49
N PHE A 58 -10.52 -11.42 -3.52
CA PHE A 58 -10.40 -10.05 -3.99
C PHE A 58 -9.22 -9.91 -4.95
N GLU A 59 -9.29 -8.89 -5.81
CA GLU A 59 -8.18 -8.41 -6.61
C GLU A 59 -7.71 -7.06 -6.05
N LEU A 60 -6.44 -6.98 -5.63
CA LEU A 60 -5.77 -5.71 -5.32
C LEU A 60 -4.88 -5.33 -6.51
N CYS A 61 -5.17 -4.20 -7.15
CA CYS A 61 -4.36 -3.65 -8.22
C CYS A 61 -3.77 -2.30 -7.80
N ILE A 62 -2.44 -2.20 -7.86
CA ILE A 62 -1.70 -0.96 -7.59
C ILE A 62 -1.07 -0.50 -8.90
N TYR A 63 -1.71 0.46 -9.57
CA TYR A 63 -1.27 0.95 -10.87
C TYR A 63 -0.35 2.16 -10.73
N VAL A 64 0.86 2.08 -11.30
CA VAL A 64 1.84 3.16 -11.25
C VAL A 64 1.52 4.21 -12.30
N ARG A 65 1.12 5.41 -11.87
CA ARG A 65 0.97 6.59 -12.74
C ARG A 65 2.19 7.50 -12.57
N HIS A 66 2.29 8.53 -13.41
CA HIS A 66 3.40 9.49 -13.34
C HIS A 66 3.55 10.17 -11.96
N LYS A 67 2.45 10.45 -11.25
CA LYS A 67 2.49 11.21 -9.98
C LYS A 67 2.03 10.43 -8.74
N GLU A 68 1.48 9.24 -8.91
CA GLU A 68 0.80 8.51 -7.84
C GLU A 68 0.74 7.00 -8.11
N TYR A 69 0.53 6.24 -7.04
CA TYR A 69 0.00 4.89 -7.09
C TYR A 69 -1.54 4.97 -7.03
N LYS A 70 -2.21 4.51 -8.09
CA LYS A 70 -3.67 4.34 -8.10
C LYS A 70 -4.02 2.97 -7.53
N VAL A 71 -4.64 2.96 -6.35
CA VAL A 71 -5.02 1.74 -5.63
C VAL A 71 -6.46 1.36 -5.97
N MET A 72 -6.66 0.13 -6.42
CA MET A 72 -7.95 -0.41 -6.82
C MET A 72 -8.20 -1.76 -6.15
N VAL A 73 -9.44 -1.99 -5.73
CA VAL A 73 -9.91 -3.28 -5.19
C VAL A 73 -11.07 -3.73 -6.06
N ASN A 74 -11.00 -4.95 -6.61
CA ASN A 74 -12.02 -5.52 -7.50
C ASN A 74 -12.37 -4.58 -8.68
N GLY A 75 -11.34 -4.02 -9.33
CA GLY A 75 -11.48 -3.04 -10.40
C GLY A 75 -11.93 -1.64 -9.98
N GLN A 76 -12.33 -1.42 -8.72
CA GLN A 76 -12.81 -0.14 -8.22
C GLN A 76 -11.69 0.66 -7.54
N ARG A 77 -11.50 1.91 -7.98
CA ARG A 77 -10.52 2.83 -7.38
C ARG A 77 -10.93 3.23 -5.96
N ILE A 78 -10.04 2.97 -4.99
CA ILE A 78 -10.24 3.35 -3.58
C ILE A 78 -9.34 4.51 -3.14
N TYR A 79 -8.15 4.65 -3.72
CA TYR A 79 -7.20 5.67 -3.29
C TYR A 79 -6.17 6.04 -4.37
N ASN A 80 -5.59 7.22 -4.22
CA ASN A 80 -4.47 7.71 -5.01
C ASN A 80 -3.37 8.19 -4.04
N PHE A 81 -2.28 7.43 -3.94
CA PHE A 81 -1.16 7.79 -3.07
C PHE A 81 -0.09 8.51 -3.88
N ALA A 82 0.15 9.79 -3.57
CA ALA A 82 1.17 10.57 -4.28
C ALA A 82 2.58 9.99 -4.06
N HIS A 83 3.39 9.98 -5.13
CA HIS A 83 4.76 9.44 -5.05
C HIS A 83 5.61 10.25 -4.07
N ARG A 84 6.12 9.59 -3.04
CA ARG A 84 7.12 10.15 -2.10
C ARG A 84 8.55 9.77 -2.48
N PHE A 85 8.69 8.79 -3.37
CA PHE A 85 9.92 8.42 -4.07
C PHE A 85 9.61 8.25 -5.56
N PRO A 86 10.59 8.41 -6.47
CA PRO A 86 10.43 7.99 -7.85
C PRO A 86 10.07 6.49 -7.92
N PRO A 87 9.04 6.07 -8.66
CA PRO A 87 8.63 4.65 -8.67
C PRO A 87 9.73 3.67 -9.08
N ALA A 88 10.68 4.12 -9.90
CA ALA A 88 11.85 3.35 -10.31
C ALA A 88 12.83 3.03 -9.15
N SER A 89 12.69 3.67 -7.99
CA SER A 89 13.46 3.34 -6.80
C SER A 89 13.01 2.05 -6.15
N VAL A 90 11.79 1.56 -6.42
CA VAL A 90 11.28 0.30 -5.86
C VAL A 90 12.08 -0.87 -6.44
N LYS A 91 12.53 -1.77 -5.55
CA LYS A 91 13.35 -2.96 -5.89
C LYS A 91 12.73 -4.27 -5.43
N MET A 92 11.84 -4.23 -4.44
CA MET A 92 11.23 -5.43 -3.90
C MET A 92 9.78 -5.18 -3.51
N LEU A 93 8.94 -6.19 -3.76
CA LEU A 93 7.56 -6.27 -3.31
C LEU A 93 7.47 -7.33 -2.20
N GLN A 94 6.85 -6.97 -1.08
CA GLN A 94 6.49 -7.91 -0.03
C GLN A 94 4.97 -7.90 0.17
N VAL A 95 4.38 -9.08 0.38
CA VAL A 95 2.97 -9.27 0.71
C VAL A 95 2.89 -10.16 1.94
N LEU A 96 2.21 -9.69 3.00
CA LEU A 96 2.04 -10.36 4.29
C LEU A 96 0.57 -10.47 4.69
#